data_AF-A0A2V8NPW2-F1
#
_entry.id   AF-A0A2V8NPW2-F1
#
_cell.length_a   1.000
_cell.length_b   1.000
_cell.length_c   1.000
_cell.angle_alpha   90.00
_cell.angle_beta   90.00
_cell.angle_gamma   90.00
#
_symmetry.space_group_name_H-M   'P 1'
#
loop_
_entity.id
_entity.type
_entity.pdbx_description
1 polymer ?
#
loop_
_entity_poly.entity_id
_entity_poly.type
_entity_poly.pdbx_seq_one_letter_code
_entity_poly.pdbx_strand_id
1 'polypeptide(L)'
;MTADGCKTLLESDDFVRIGLAADEIRKRFHPEGIVTYIIDRNINYTNVCNVVCTFCAFYRRPGHAETYVRSMEEIYQKIDETIALGGTGVLMQGGLHPDFGIEWYEELLRTLHARYPD
;
A
#
# COMPACT_ATOMS: atom_id res chain seq x y z
N MET A 1 -20.92 -1.62 17.01
CA MET A 1 -20.75 -0.37 17.77
C MET A 1 -21.40 0.76 17.00
N THR A 2 -22.04 1.70 17.68
CA THR A 2 -22.58 2.92 17.04
C THR A 2 -21.47 3.96 16.87
N ALA A 3 -21.69 5.00 16.05
CA ALA A 3 -20.75 6.11 15.90
C ALA A 3 -20.43 6.78 17.24
N ASP A 4 -21.45 7.01 18.08
CA ASP A 4 -21.28 7.59 19.41
C ASP A 4 -20.41 6.72 20.31
N GLY A 5 -20.59 5.39 20.27
CA GLY A 5 -19.75 4.46 21.01
C GLY A 5 -18.28 4.49 20.56
N CYS A 6 -18.01 4.63 19.26
CA CYS A 6 -16.65 4.82 18.76
C CYS A 6 -16.04 6.13 19.27
N LYS A 7 -16.81 7.22 19.27
CA LYS A 7 -16.36 8.53 19.76
C LYS A 7 -16.00 8.45 21.24
N THR A 8 -16.84 7.84 22.07
CA THR A 8 -16.56 7.67 23.51
C THR A 8 -15.25 6.92 23.77
N LEU A 9 -14.95 5.88 22.98
CA LEU A 9 -13.67 5.16 23.12
C LEU A 9 -12.48 6.01 22.66
N LEU A 10 -12.64 6.77 21.58
CA LEU A 10 -11.57 7.64 21.05
C LEU A 10 -11.20 8.77 22.01
N GLU A 11 -12.18 9.31 22.74
CA GLU A 11 -12.01 10.41 23.71
C GLU A 11 -11.59 9.93 25.11
N SER A 12 -11.44 8.61 25.33
CA SER A 12 -11.11 8.06 26.63
C SER A 12 -9.61 7.97 26.87
N ASP A 13 -9.16 8.43 28.03
CA ASP A 13 -7.75 8.33 28.46
C ASP A 13 -7.37 6.95 29.02
N ASP A 14 -8.33 6.03 29.20
CA ASP A 14 -8.10 4.67 29.72
C ASP A 14 -7.64 3.71 28.62
N PHE A 15 -6.55 4.08 27.94
CA PHE A 15 -6.01 3.31 26.81
C PHE A 15 -5.61 1.88 27.20
N VAL A 16 -5.28 1.64 28.48
CA VAL A 16 -4.93 0.30 28.99
C VAL A 16 -6.16 -0.60 28.93
N ARG A 17 -7.31 -0.18 29.47
CA ARG A 17 -8.52 -1.00 29.38
C ARG A 17 -9.02 -1.18 27.96
N ILE A 18 -8.87 -0.16 27.11
CA ILE A 18 -9.19 -0.25 25.68
C ILE A 18 -8.31 -1.30 25.00
N GLY A 19 -6.99 -1.27 25.25
CA GLY A 19 -6.05 -2.24 24.71
C GLY A 19 -6.33 -3.67 25.16
N LEU A 20 -6.67 -3.87 26.44
CA LEU A 20 -7.06 -5.18 26.96
C LEU A 20 -8.34 -5.70 26.30
N ALA A 21 -9.37 -4.85 26.17
CA ALA A 21 -10.60 -5.22 25.49
C ALA A 21 -10.37 -5.54 24.00
N ALA A 22 -9.49 -4.78 23.34
CA ALA A 22 -9.10 -5.04 21.94
C ALA A 22 -8.36 -6.38 21.79
N ASP A 23 -7.43 -6.71 22.71
CA ASP A 23 -6.75 -8.01 22.70
C ASP A 23 -7.71 -9.17 23.02
N GLU A 24 -8.68 -8.99 23.92
CA GLU A 24 -9.73 -9.99 24.13
C GLU A 24 -10.52 -10.25 22.85
N ILE A 25 -10.92 -9.21 22.13
CA ILE A 25 -11.62 -9.35 20.84
C ILE A 25 -10.73 -10.05 19.83
N ARG A 26 -9.46 -9.63 19.70
CA ARG A 26 -8.48 -10.29 18.83
C ARG A 26 -8.33 -11.78 19.16
N LYS A 27 -8.27 -12.15 20.44
CA LYS A 27 -8.20 -13.56 20.89
C LYS A 27 -9.45 -14.36 20.53
N ARG A 28 -10.63 -13.74 20.51
CA ARG A 28 -11.87 -14.41 20.06
C ARG A 28 -11.84 -14.74 18.57
N PHE A 29 -11.30 -13.84 17.74
CA PHE A 29 -11.16 -14.06 16.30
C PHE A 29 -9.95 -14.92 15.93
N HIS A 30 -8.88 -14.87 16.75
CA HIS A 30 -7.61 -15.54 16.50
C HIS A 30 -7.16 -16.33 17.75
N PRO A 31 -7.89 -17.40 18.12
CA PRO A 31 -7.67 -18.13 19.37
C PRO A 31 -6.29 -18.83 19.43
N GLU A 32 -5.73 -19.20 18.29
CA GLU A 32 -4.42 -19.85 18.18
C GLU A 32 -3.25 -18.92 18.55
N GLY A 33 -3.49 -17.61 18.63
CA GLY A 33 -2.43 -16.64 18.95
C GLY A 33 -1.36 -16.50 17.86
N ILE A 34 -1.60 -17.02 16.66
CA ILE A 34 -0.68 -16.92 15.52
C ILE A 34 -0.72 -15.49 14.96
N VAL A 35 0.45 -14.86 14.89
CA VAL A 35 0.66 -13.58 14.20
C VAL A 35 1.31 -13.87 12.86
N THR A 36 0.68 -13.45 11.77
CA THR A 36 1.17 -13.66 10.41
C THR A 36 1.85 -12.41 9.86
N TYR A 37 2.67 -12.59 8.84
CA TYR A 37 3.27 -11.52 8.06
C TYR A 37 3.35 -11.94 6.59
N ILE A 38 3.52 -10.95 5.71
CA ILE A 38 3.89 -11.17 4.32
C ILE A 38 5.18 -10.42 4.04
N ILE A 39 5.98 -10.93 3.10
CA ILE A 39 7.10 -10.18 2.53
C ILE A 39 6.56 -9.57 1.25
N ASP A 40 6.39 -8.25 1.24
CA ASP A 40 5.91 -7.50 0.09
C ASP A 40 6.88 -6.39 -0.31
N ARG A 41 6.63 -5.80 -1.48
CA ARG A 41 7.38 -4.63 -1.92
C ARG A 41 6.46 -3.54 -2.46
N ASN A 42 6.67 -2.34 -1.95
CA ASN A 42 6.14 -1.13 -2.54
C ASN A 42 6.91 -0.78 -3.82
N ILE A 43 6.24 -0.78 -4.97
CA ILE A 43 6.81 -0.37 -6.24
C ILE A 43 6.19 0.98 -6.60
N ASN A 44 6.96 2.03 -6.34
CA ASN A 44 6.61 3.37 -6.76
C ASN A 44 6.87 3.55 -8.26
N TYR A 45 5.84 3.36 -9.10
CA TYR A 45 6.01 3.41 -10.57
C TYR A 45 6.14 4.83 -11.11
N THR A 46 5.63 5.83 -10.39
CA THR A 46 5.86 7.26 -10.67
C THR A 46 5.62 8.09 -9.42
N ASN A 47 6.35 9.20 -9.27
CA ASN A 47 6.03 10.24 -8.29
C ASN A 47 5.31 11.46 -8.89
N VAL A 48 5.05 11.47 -10.21
CA VAL A 48 4.32 12.55 -10.88
C VAL A 48 2.86 12.53 -10.41
N CYS A 49 2.37 13.66 -9.89
CA CYS A 49 1.00 13.77 -9.40
C CYS A 49 0.44 15.16 -9.70
N ASN A 50 -0.77 15.21 -10.25
CA ASN A 50 -1.53 16.45 -10.37
C ASN A 50 -2.29 16.83 -9.08
N VAL A 51 -2.41 15.90 -8.11
CA VAL A 51 -3.02 16.15 -6.80
C VAL A 51 -1.96 16.62 -5.81
N VAL A 52 -2.28 17.73 -5.13
CA VAL A 52 -1.36 18.47 -4.24
C VAL A 52 -1.77 18.27 -2.79
N CYS A 53 -1.70 17.03 -2.30
CA CYS A 53 -2.03 16.72 -0.91
C CYS A 53 -1.04 17.41 0.04
N THR A 54 -1.55 18.15 1.03
CA THR A 54 -0.73 18.94 1.98
C THR A 54 0.15 18.08 2.88
N PHE A 55 -0.19 16.81 3.06
CA PHE A 55 0.53 15.85 3.89
C PHE A 55 1.45 14.91 3.08
N CYS A 56 1.44 14.99 1.75
CA CYS A 56 2.20 14.05 0.91
C CYS A 56 3.61 14.61 0.61
N ALA A 57 4.63 13.94 1.13
CA ALA A 57 6.03 14.26 0.81
C ALA A 57 6.54 13.60 -0.49
N PHE A 58 5.81 12.60 -0.99
CA PHE A 58 6.22 11.78 -2.13
C PHE A 58 6.01 12.46 -3.49
N TYR A 59 4.90 13.18 -3.65
CA TYR A 59 4.51 13.68 -4.97
C TYR A 59 5.46 14.75 -5.51
N ARG A 60 5.51 14.83 -6.84
CA ARG A 60 6.11 15.93 -7.59
C ARG A 60 5.13 16.41 -8.64
N ARG A 61 5.04 17.74 -8.80
CA ARG A 61 4.21 18.34 -9.85
C ARG A 61 4.75 17.95 -11.23
N PRO A 62 3.90 17.79 -12.25
CA PRO A 62 4.36 17.57 -13.63
C PRO A 62 5.41 18.64 -14.03
N GLY A 63 6.51 18.20 -14.62
CA GLY A 63 7.63 19.06 -15.02
C GLY A 63 8.63 19.41 -13.90
N HIS A 64 8.41 18.98 -12.65
CA HIS A 64 9.42 19.14 -11.60
C HIS A 64 10.66 18.29 -11.89
N ALA A 65 11.86 18.80 -11.58
CA ALA A 65 13.14 18.15 -11.94
C ALA A 65 13.31 16.74 -11.36
N GLU A 66 12.71 16.48 -10.19
CA GLU A 66 12.75 15.18 -9.51
C GLU A 66 11.61 14.23 -9.93
N THR A 67 10.87 14.54 -11.00
CA THR A 67 9.84 13.62 -11.52
C THR A 67 10.47 12.37 -12.12
N TYR A 68 9.80 11.24 -11.98
CA TYR A 68 10.18 10.01 -12.66
C TYR A 68 8.95 9.16 -13.02
N VAL A 69 9.12 8.35 -14.07
CA VAL A 69 8.28 7.19 -14.39
C VAL A 69 9.24 6.01 -14.54
N ARG A 70 9.02 4.95 -13.78
CA ARG A 70 9.80 3.72 -13.88
C ARG A 70 9.48 3.02 -15.19
N SER A 71 10.52 2.55 -15.86
CA SER A 71 10.36 1.63 -16.98
C SER A 71 9.78 0.29 -16.50
N MET A 72 9.16 -0.45 -17.42
CA MET A 72 8.70 -1.81 -17.13
C MET A 72 9.84 -2.73 -16.69
N GLU A 73 11.04 -2.55 -17.24
CA GLU A 73 12.22 -3.34 -16.84
C GLU A 73 12.62 -3.10 -15.39
N GLU A 74 12.61 -1.83 -14.94
CA GLU A 74 12.85 -1.52 -13.52
C GLU A 74 11.77 -2.09 -12.59
N ILE A 75 10.52 -2.15 -13.07
CA ILE A 75 9.42 -2.77 -12.34
C ILE A 75 9.66 -4.29 -12.24
N TYR A 76 9.99 -4.97 -13.34
CA TYR A 76 10.30 -6.40 -13.33
C TYR A 76 11.46 -6.73 -12.41
N GLN A 77 12.57 -6.00 -12.52
CA GLN A 77 13.72 -6.20 -11.65
C GLN A 77 13.32 -6.11 -10.17
N LYS A 78 12.47 -5.14 -9.82
CA LYS A 78 11.98 -5.00 -8.44
C LYS A 78 11.12 -6.18 -8.00
N ILE A 79 10.31 -6.74 -8.88
CA ILE A 79 9.48 -7.93 -8.59
C ILE A 79 10.38 -9.15 -8.46
N ASP A 80 11.32 -9.36 -9.38
CA ASP A 80 12.28 -10.47 -9.35
C ASP A 80 13.09 -10.48 -8.05
N GLU A 81 13.57 -9.32 -7.61
CA GLU A 81 14.22 -9.15 -6.31
C GLU A 81 13.30 -9.49 -5.13
N THR A 82 12.02 -9.13 -5.18
CA THR A 82 11.03 -9.49 -4.15
C THR A 82 10.83 -11.00 -4.09
N ILE A 83 10.66 -11.65 -5.23
CA ILE A 83 10.51 -13.11 -5.34
C ILE A 83 11.76 -13.81 -4.80
N ALA A 84 12.96 -13.33 -5.16
CA ALA A 84 14.22 -13.88 -4.66
C ALA A 84 14.36 -13.79 -3.13
N LEU A 85 13.68 -12.83 -2.49
CA LEU A 85 13.62 -12.68 -1.03
C LEU A 85 12.50 -13.50 -0.38
N GLY A 86 11.75 -14.29 -1.15
CA GLY A 86 10.59 -15.06 -0.67
C GLY A 86 9.33 -14.21 -0.50
N GLY A 87 9.26 -13.06 -1.19
CA GLY A 87 8.09 -12.20 -1.19
C GLY A 87 6.95 -12.72 -2.05
N THR A 88 5.73 -12.45 -1.59
CA THR A 88 4.47 -12.96 -2.20
C THR A 88 3.52 -11.84 -2.59
N GLY A 89 3.96 -10.58 -2.50
CA GLY A 89 3.10 -9.44 -2.77
C GLY A 89 3.88 -8.26 -3.32
N VAL A 90 3.25 -7.52 -4.23
CA VAL A 90 3.74 -6.21 -4.67
C VAL A 90 2.61 -5.21 -4.62
N LEU A 91 2.93 -4.00 -4.16
CA LEU A 91 2.00 -2.88 -4.09
C LEU A 91 2.44 -1.85 -5.13
N MET A 92 1.68 -1.75 -6.20
CA MET A 92 1.87 -0.73 -7.23
C MET A 92 1.30 0.61 -6.74
N GLN A 93 2.17 1.49 -6.26
CA GLN A 93 1.79 2.80 -5.76
C GLN A 93 2.41 3.90 -6.62
N GLY A 94 1.74 5.03 -6.78
CA GLY A 94 2.27 6.12 -7.57
C GLY A 94 1.46 7.39 -7.41
N GLY A 95 1.99 8.48 -7.96
CA GLY A 95 1.22 9.71 -8.11
C GLY A 95 0.13 9.58 -9.17
N LEU A 96 -0.86 10.46 -9.12
CA LEU A 96 -1.91 10.56 -10.14
C LEU A 96 -1.33 11.26 -11.37
N HIS A 97 -0.69 10.47 -12.23
CA HIS A 97 -0.05 10.96 -13.47
C HIS A 97 -1.14 11.45 -14.44
N PRO A 98 -1.08 12.71 -14.93
CA PRO A 98 -2.14 13.29 -15.76
C PRO A 98 -2.34 12.57 -17.10
N ASP A 99 -1.26 11.96 -17.63
CA ASP A 99 -1.30 11.28 -18.93
C ASP A 99 -1.63 9.78 -18.86
N PHE A 100 -1.76 9.20 -17.66
CA PHE A 100 -2.06 7.77 -17.52
C PHE A 100 -3.58 7.56 -17.46
N GLY A 101 -4.15 7.14 -18.58
CA GLY A 101 -5.51 6.61 -18.67
C GLY A 101 -5.63 5.22 -18.05
N ILE A 102 -6.86 4.68 -17.99
CA ILE A 102 -7.13 3.34 -17.45
C ILE A 102 -6.38 2.25 -18.24
N GLU A 103 -6.24 2.44 -19.55
CA GLU A 103 -5.58 1.52 -20.47
C GLU A 103 -4.11 1.30 -20.10
N TRP A 104 -3.44 2.32 -19.55
CA TRP A 104 -2.07 2.20 -19.07
C TRP A 104 -1.98 1.21 -17.89
N TYR A 105 -2.93 1.29 -16.95
CA TYR A 105 -2.99 0.39 -15.80
C TYR A 105 -3.43 -1.02 -16.20
N GLU A 106 -4.37 -1.14 -17.14
CA GLU A 106 -4.76 -2.44 -17.69
C GLU A 106 -3.58 -3.14 -18.36
N GLU A 107 -2.78 -2.41 -19.14
CA GLU A 107 -1.59 -2.96 -19.79
C GLU A 107 -0.51 -3.33 -18.78
N LEU A 108 -0.30 -2.49 -17.75
CA LEU A 108 0.57 -2.81 -16.62
C LEU A 108 0.15 -4.14 -15.98
N LEU A 109 -1.11 -4.28 -15.57
CA LEU A 109 -1.62 -5.48 -14.90
C LEU A 109 -1.58 -6.70 -15.81
N ARG A 110 -1.97 -6.56 -17.08
CA ARG A 110 -1.92 -7.63 -18.09
C ARG A 110 -0.50 -8.15 -18.26
N THR A 111 0.47 -7.24 -18.37
CA THR A 111 1.86 -7.59 -18.58
C THR A 111 2.47 -8.22 -17.33
N LEU A 112 2.17 -7.68 -16.15
CA LEU A 112 2.60 -8.26 -14.88
C LEU A 112 2.04 -9.67 -14.68
N HIS A 113 0.75 -9.87 -14.92
CA HIS A 113 0.13 -11.19 -14.80
C HIS A 113 0.67 -12.19 -15.83
N ALA A 114 0.94 -11.75 -17.07
CA ALA A 114 1.52 -12.62 -18.10
C ALA A 114 2.94 -13.09 -17.72
N ARG A 115 3.72 -12.27 -17.01
CA ARG A 115 5.09 -12.58 -16.60
C ARG A 115 5.17 -13.28 -15.24
N TYR A 116 4.29 -12.91 -14.31
CA TYR A 116 4.21 -13.42 -12.94
C TYR A 116 2.79 -13.94 -12.68
N PRO A 117 2.42 -15.12 -13.24
CA PRO A 117 1.07 -15.66 -13.12
C PRO A 117 0.76 -16.31 -11.76
N ASP A 118 1.82 -16.67 -11.02
CA ASP A 118 1.76 -17.32 -9.70
C ASP A 118 1.93 -16.31 -8.55
#